data_AF-A0A812VTF9-F1
#
_entry.id   AF-A0A812VTF9-F1
#
_cell.length_a   1.000
_cell.length_b   1.000
_cell.length_c   1.000
_cell.angle_alpha   90.00
_cell.angle_beta   90.00
_cell.angle_gamma   90.00
#
_symmetry.space_group_name_H-M   'P 1'
#
loop_
_entity.id
_entity.type
_entity.pdbx_description
1 polymer ?
#
loop_
_entity_poly.entity_id
_entity_poly.type
_entity_poly.pdbx_seq_one_letter_code
_entity_poly.pdbx_strand_id
1 'polypeptide(L)'
;MTVSLEESRLDLLNAESVMAQIDAAQIDLLFDRSAGLELRAVLHFMGQLAQVSKEELACEEMPRIFSLQKLVEVAISNLMRPPEVWSEIWRIVSRHLADVASHHNVSIGLYAINCLKQLAMKFLEHEEVRQQETFGQVLLEPFEKLMKSKLASPEVKGLVVSSVDFMVEKRPGSIGAGWAQVFQILQLAASEPKSNKEVLDAAFAIMKVAVASRTLQRASTLYWLSAIAGLPPSASKL
;
A
#
# COMPACT_ATOMS: atom_id res chain seq x y z
N MET A 1 -8.76 39.72 -14.24
CA MET A 1 -9.32 40.77 -13.38
C MET A 1 -10.63 40.31 -12.77
N THR A 2 -11.71 41.00 -13.14
CA THR A 2 -13.07 40.83 -12.63
C THR A 2 -13.85 39.66 -13.24
N VAL A 3 -13.64 39.35 -14.52
CA VAL A 3 -14.33 38.25 -15.24
C VAL A 3 -14.03 36.88 -14.61
N SER A 4 -12.77 36.62 -14.27
CA SER A 4 -12.35 35.36 -13.63
C SER A 4 -12.93 35.17 -12.22
N LEU A 5 -13.17 36.25 -11.48
CA LEU A 5 -13.81 36.16 -10.16
C LEU A 5 -15.31 35.87 -10.26
N GLU A 6 -15.98 36.42 -11.28
CA GLU A 6 -17.39 36.14 -11.56
C GLU A 6 -17.61 34.70 -12.03
N GLU A 7 -16.74 34.19 -12.89
CA GLU A 7 -16.76 32.78 -13.33
C GLU A 7 -16.57 31.82 -12.16
N SER A 8 -15.54 32.02 -11.32
CA SER A 8 -15.34 31.19 -10.13
C SER A 8 -16.50 31.25 -9.14
N ARG A 9 -17.16 32.41 -9.01
CA ARG A 9 -18.35 32.55 -8.16
C ARG A 9 -19.55 31.80 -8.73
N LEU A 10 -19.73 31.83 -10.05
CA LEU A 10 -20.78 31.09 -10.72
C LEU A 10 -20.59 29.59 -10.59
N ASP A 11 -19.36 29.10 -10.75
CA ASP A 11 -19.01 27.69 -10.56
C ASP A 11 -19.28 27.21 -9.13
N LEU A 12 -18.98 28.05 -8.13
CA LEU A 12 -19.29 27.76 -6.73
C LEU A 12 -20.81 27.62 -6.52
N LEU A 13 -21.60 28.57 -7.01
CA LEU A 13 -23.06 28.54 -6.90
C LEU A 13 -23.67 27.34 -7.63
N ASN A 14 -23.11 26.98 -8.79
CA ASN A 14 -23.50 25.79 -9.54
C ASN A 14 -23.20 24.52 -8.73
N ALA A 15 -22.02 24.42 -8.12
CA ALA A 15 -21.65 23.29 -7.28
C ALA A 15 -22.57 23.18 -6.06
N GLU A 16 -22.86 24.29 -5.38
CA GLU A 16 -23.80 24.33 -4.24
C GLU A 16 -25.22 23.90 -4.67
N SER A 17 -25.70 24.37 -5.81
CA SER A 17 -27.02 24.00 -6.32
C SER A 17 -27.12 22.52 -6.68
N VAL A 18 -26.08 21.94 -7.28
CA VAL A 18 -26.01 20.50 -7.56
C VAL A 18 -25.95 19.69 -6.27
N MET A 19 -25.08 20.08 -5.33
CA MET A 19 -24.94 19.39 -4.04
C MET A 19 -26.23 19.44 -3.20
N ALA A 20 -27.01 20.52 -3.29
CA ALA A 20 -28.30 20.62 -2.61
C ALA A 20 -29.34 19.60 -3.13
N GLN A 21 -29.14 19.03 -4.31
CA GLN A 21 -30.01 17.98 -4.86
C GLN A 21 -29.51 16.55 -4.59
N ILE A 22 -28.30 16.41 -4.05
CA ILE A 22 -27.71 15.11 -3.75
C ILE A 22 -27.84 14.85 -2.25
N ASP A 23 -28.61 13.82 -1.89
CA ASP A 23 -28.65 13.32 -0.52
C ASP A 23 -27.28 12.72 -0.16
N ALA A 24 -26.62 13.31 0.83
CA ALA A 24 -25.31 12.87 1.31
C ALA A 24 -25.31 11.37 1.72
N ALA A 25 -26.45 10.85 2.20
CA ALA A 25 -26.56 9.43 2.53
C ALA A 25 -26.45 8.53 1.29
N GLN A 26 -26.84 9.01 0.10
CA GLN A 26 -26.67 8.26 -1.16
C GLN A 26 -25.20 8.19 -1.58
N ILE A 27 -24.39 9.19 -1.20
CA ILE A 27 -22.95 9.21 -1.47
C ILE A 27 -22.26 8.10 -0.68
N ASP A 28 -22.54 7.97 0.61
CA ASP A 28 -21.97 6.89 1.43
C ASP A 28 -22.45 5.51 0.96
N LEU A 29 -23.74 5.40 0.59
CA LEU A 29 -24.34 4.18 0.08
C LEU A 29 -23.65 3.65 -1.20
N LEU A 30 -23.12 4.54 -2.05
CA LEU A 30 -22.34 4.16 -3.24
C LEU A 30 -21.11 3.33 -2.84
N PHE A 31 -20.38 3.76 -1.82
CA PHE A 31 -19.17 3.10 -1.36
C PHE A 31 -19.49 1.83 -0.57
N ASP A 32 -20.52 1.85 0.27
CA ASP A 32 -20.97 0.69 1.04
C ASP A 32 -21.42 -0.46 0.13
N ARG A 33 -22.09 -0.14 -0.99
CA ARG A 33 -22.55 -1.14 -1.96
C ARG A 33 -21.45 -1.71 -2.84
N SER A 34 -20.20 -1.24 -2.72
CA SER A 34 -19.06 -1.78 -3.47
C SER A 34 -18.83 -3.28 -3.22
N ALA A 35 -19.17 -3.78 -2.04
CA ALA A 35 -19.10 -5.20 -1.70
C ALA A 35 -20.05 -6.07 -2.55
N GLY A 36 -21.17 -5.50 -3.03
CA GLY A 36 -22.12 -6.17 -3.91
C GLY A 36 -21.74 -6.15 -5.39
N LEU A 37 -20.70 -5.43 -5.78
CA LEU A 37 -20.25 -5.39 -7.16
C LEU A 37 -19.62 -6.72 -7.59
N GLU A 38 -19.83 -7.10 -8.84
CA GLU A 38 -19.11 -8.23 -9.44
C GLU A 38 -17.60 -7.94 -9.55
N LEU A 39 -16.81 -9.00 -9.72
CA LEU A 39 -15.34 -8.94 -9.79
C LEU A 39 -14.81 -7.81 -10.68
N ARG A 40 -15.21 -7.75 -11.95
CA ARG A 40 -14.68 -6.72 -12.87
C ARG A 40 -15.20 -5.32 -12.52
N ALA A 41 -16.43 -5.23 -12.02
CA ALA A 41 -17.06 -3.97 -11.67
C ALA A 41 -16.36 -3.32 -10.46
N VAL A 42 -16.00 -4.09 -9.43
CA VAL A 42 -15.25 -3.55 -8.28
C VAL A 42 -13.86 -3.05 -8.69
N LEU A 43 -13.15 -3.77 -9.58
CA LEU A 43 -11.83 -3.33 -10.05
C LEU A 43 -11.92 -2.03 -10.86
N HIS A 44 -12.92 -1.91 -11.74
CA HIS A 44 -13.16 -0.67 -12.48
C HIS A 44 -13.53 0.48 -11.54
N PHE A 45 -14.43 0.23 -10.58
CA PHE A 45 -14.82 1.22 -9.57
C PHE A 45 -13.61 1.73 -8.79
N MET A 46 -12.75 0.85 -8.29
CA MET A 46 -11.56 1.24 -7.54
C MET A 46 -10.53 1.96 -8.41
N GLY A 47 -10.36 1.56 -9.67
CA GLY A 47 -9.49 2.25 -10.63
C GLY A 47 -9.95 3.69 -10.87
N GLN A 48 -11.26 3.90 -11.10
CA GLN A 48 -11.83 5.23 -11.29
C GLN A 48 -11.76 6.07 -10.01
N LEU A 49 -12.01 5.48 -8.84
CA LEU A 49 -11.91 6.18 -7.57
C LEU A 49 -10.47 6.63 -7.27
N ALA A 50 -9.48 5.81 -7.59
CA ALA A 50 -8.06 6.19 -7.50
C ALA A 50 -7.73 7.35 -8.47
N GLN A 51 -8.30 7.34 -9.68
CA GLN A 51 -8.12 8.43 -10.65
C GLN A 51 -8.74 9.75 -10.16
N VAL A 52 -9.97 9.72 -9.63
CA VAL A 52 -10.60 10.91 -9.01
C VAL A 52 -9.77 11.40 -7.83
N SER A 53 -9.28 10.49 -6.97
CA SER A 53 -8.37 10.86 -5.88
C SER A 53 -7.10 11.53 -6.39
N LYS A 54 -6.53 11.08 -7.51
CA LYS A 54 -5.36 11.72 -8.11
C LYS A 54 -5.65 13.15 -8.58
N GLU A 55 -6.81 13.37 -9.19
CA GLU A 55 -7.26 14.69 -9.64
C GLU A 55 -7.54 15.64 -8.47
N GLU A 56 -8.18 15.14 -7.41
CA GLU A 56 -8.41 15.88 -6.17
C GLU A 56 -7.11 16.36 -5.50
N LEU A 57 -6.08 15.53 -5.54
CA LEU A 57 -4.77 15.81 -4.96
C LEU A 57 -3.86 16.66 -5.87
N ALA A 58 -4.14 16.72 -7.17
CA ALA A 58 -3.40 17.54 -8.11
C ALA A 58 -3.68 19.04 -7.97
N CYS A 59 -4.76 19.42 -7.26
CA CYS A 59 -5.04 20.81 -6.92
C CYS A 59 -4.01 21.34 -5.93
N GLU A 60 -3.09 22.19 -6.38
CA GLU A 60 -2.01 22.73 -5.54
C GLU A 60 -2.51 23.65 -4.41
N GLU A 61 -3.56 24.44 -4.68
CA GLU A 61 -4.09 25.41 -3.71
C GLU A 61 -4.92 24.74 -2.60
N MET A 62 -5.70 23.73 -2.95
CA MET A 62 -6.61 23.05 -2.03
C MET A 62 -6.71 21.55 -2.39
N PRO A 63 -5.68 20.75 -2.08
CA PRO A 63 -5.72 19.31 -2.31
C PRO A 63 -6.76 18.67 -1.40
N ARG A 64 -7.62 17.82 -1.97
CA ARG A 64 -8.68 17.11 -1.24
C ARG A 64 -8.31 15.64 -1.10
N ILE A 65 -8.57 15.09 0.09
CA ILE A 65 -8.26 13.68 0.42
C ILE A 65 -9.50 12.79 0.46
N PHE A 66 -10.68 13.31 0.10
CA PHE A 66 -11.95 12.60 0.27
C PHE A 66 -11.97 11.28 -0.52
N SER A 67 -11.63 11.33 -1.81
CA SER A 67 -11.61 10.13 -2.63
C SER A 67 -10.49 9.15 -2.23
N LEU A 68 -9.39 9.66 -1.64
CA LEU A 68 -8.35 8.82 -1.06
C LEU A 68 -8.85 8.06 0.16
N GLN A 69 -9.57 8.73 1.06
CA GLN A 69 -10.21 8.12 2.23
C GLN A 69 -11.21 7.05 1.80
N LYS A 70 -12.10 7.38 0.86
CA LYS A 70 -13.07 6.44 0.32
C LYS A 70 -12.43 5.26 -0.40
N LEU A 71 -11.30 5.43 -1.08
CA LEU A 71 -10.57 4.32 -1.68
C LEU A 71 -10.08 3.31 -0.64
N VAL A 72 -9.58 3.81 0.51
CA VAL A 72 -9.13 2.96 1.63
C VAL A 72 -10.32 2.26 2.29
N GLU A 73 -11.41 2.98 2.54
CA GLU A 73 -12.65 2.40 3.09
C GLU A 73 -13.20 1.29 2.20
N VAL A 74 -13.33 1.54 0.90
CA VAL A 74 -13.79 0.55 -0.09
C VAL A 74 -12.87 -0.65 -0.13
N ALA A 75 -11.55 -0.45 -0.09
CA ALA A 75 -10.61 -1.56 0.00
C ALA A 75 -10.93 -2.43 1.23
N ILE A 76 -11.04 -1.83 2.41
CA ILE A 76 -11.35 -2.56 3.65
C ILE A 76 -12.68 -3.34 3.54
N SER A 77 -13.73 -2.71 3.02
CA SER A 77 -15.04 -3.36 2.84
C SER A 77 -15.02 -4.56 1.88
N ASN A 78 -13.99 -4.68 1.04
CA ASN A 78 -13.85 -5.74 0.04
C ASN A 78 -12.79 -6.80 0.41
N LEU A 79 -12.29 -6.81 1.65
CA LEU A 79 -11.29 -7.77 2.16
C LEU A 79 -11.69 -9.25 2.05
N MET A 80 -12.99 -9.55 2.07
CA MET A 80 -13.52 -10.92 2.06
C MET A 80 -13.69 -11.51 0.65
N ARG A 81 -13.18 -10.83 -0.39
CA ARG A 81 -13.23 -11.33 -1.77
C ARG A 81 -12.17 -12.42 -2.01
N PRO A 82 -12.35 -13.26 -3.04
CA PRO A 82 -11.37 -14.29 -3.38
C PRO A 82 -9.96 -13.71 -3.58
N PRO A 83 -8.89 -14.44 -3.20
CA PRO A 83 -7.52 -13.94 -3.23
C PRO A 83 -7.08 -13.34 -4.56
N GLU A 84 -7.54 -13.87 -5.70
CA GLU A 84 -7.20 -13.36 -7.04
C GLU A 84 -7.75 -11.95 -7.27
N VAL A 85 -8.98 -11.71 -6.83
CA VAL A 85 -9.64 -10.40 -6.92
C VAL A 85 -8.92 -9.40 -6.03
N TRP A 86 -8.62 -9.83 -4.82
CA TRP A 86 -8.06 -9.01 -3.79
C TRP A 86 -6.61 -8.60 -4.11
N SER A 87 -5.82 -9.48 -4.72
CA SER A 87 -4.49 -9.14 -5.25
C SER A 87 -4.55 -8.03 -6.31
N GLU A 88 -5.58 -8.02 -7.17
CA GLU A 88 -5.79 -6.92 -8.13
C GLU A 88 -6.25 -5.62 -7.45
N ILE A 89 -7.12 -5.71 -6.44
CA ILE A 89 -7.50 -4.56 -5.60
C ILE A 89 -6.26 -3.97 -4.92
N TRP A 90 -5.43 -4.82 -4.31
CA TRP A 90 -4.18 -4.41 -3.69
C TRP A 90 -3.30 -3.66 -4.66
N ARG A 91 -3.09 -4.21 -5.86
CA ARG A 91 -2.25 -3.62 -6.90
C ARG A 91 -2.72 -2.22 -7.30
N ILE A 92 -4.03 -1.97 -7.34
CA ILE A 92 -4.61 -0.65 -7.63
C ILE A 92 -4.35 0.30 -6.46
N VAL A 93 -4.78 -0.09 -5.26
CA VAL A 93 -4.78 0.78 -4.07
C VAL A 93 -3.37 1.09 -3.60
N SER A 94 -2.53 0.07 -3.48
CA SER A 94 -1.16 0.23 -2.98
C SER A 94 -0.29 1.07 -3.91
N ARG A 95 -0.48 0.94 -5.22
CA ARG A 95 0.21 1.78 -6.22
C ARG A 95 -0.19 3.23 -6.04
N HIS A 96 -1.49 3.51 -5.94
CA HIS A 96 -1.99 4.87 -5.73
C HIS A 96 -1.49 5.44 -4.40
N LEU A 97 -1.59 4.69 -3.30
CA LEU A 97 -1.08 5.11 -1.99
C LEU A 97 0.43 5.36 -2.00
N ALA A 98 1.23 4.53 -2.67
CA ALA A 98 2.68 4.74 -2.79
C ALA A 98 3.01 6.01 -3.60
N ASP A 99 2.25 6.30 -4.65
CA ASP A 99 2.43 7.52 -5.44
C ASP A 99 2.02 8.75 -4.61
N VAL A 100 0.89 8.70 -3.90
CA VAL A 100 0.43 9.77 -2.98
C VAL A 100 1.36 9.94 -1.78
N ALA A 101 2.01 8.87 -1.30
CA ALA A 101 3.00 8.96 -0.24
C ALA A 101 4.22 9.84 -0.64
N SER A 102 4.44 10.04 -1.94
CA SER A 102 5.47 10.95 -2.47
C SER A 102 4.94 12.37 -2.77
N HIS A 103 3.77 12.75 -2.24
CA HIS A 103 3.16 14.05 -2.45
C HIS A 103 3.98 15.19 -1.82
N HIS A 104 3.97 16.38 -2.44
CA HIS A 104 4.75 17.55 -2.01
C HIS A 104 4.34 18.03 -0.60
N ASN A 105 3.04 17.94 -0.29
CA ASN A 105 2.53 18.13 1.06
C ASN A 105 2.81 16.87 1.89
N VAL A 106 3.79 16.97 2.81
CA VAL A 106 4.24 15.87 3.66
C VAL A 106 3.09 15.29 4.49
N SER A 107 2.13 16.09 4.98
CA SER A 107 1.00 15.58 5.77
C SER A 107 0.13 14.59 4.97
N ILE A 108 -0.07 14.85 3.67
CA ILE A 108 -0.77 13.93 2.76
C ILE A 108 0.07 12.66 2.55
N GLY A 109 1.39 12.82 2.37
CA GLY A 109 2.30 11.69 2.23
C GLY A 109 2.31 10.76 3.46
N LEU A 110 2.36 11.35 4.66
CA LEU A 110 2.29 10.64 5.94
C LEU A 110 0.93 9.94 6.14
N TYR A 111 -0.17 10.56 5.71
CA TYR A 111 -1.48 9.91 5.72
C TYR A 111 -1.48 8.66 4.83
N ALA A 112 -0.99 8.77 3.60
CA ALA A 112 -1.00 7.67 2.63
C ALA A 112 -0.16 6.46 3.08
N ILE A 113 1.04 6.66 3.65
CA ILE A 113 1.85 5.55 4.17
C ILE A 113 1.20 4.86 5.38
N ASN A 114 0.49 5.60 6.23
CA ASN A 114 -0.27 5.00 7.33
C ASN A 114 -1.44 4.15 6.82
N CYS A 115 -2.17 4.62 5.80
CA CYS A 115 -3.20 3.83 5.14
C CYS A 115 -2.62 2.56 4.49
N LEU A 116 -1.46 2.68 3.83
CA LEU A 116 -0.78 1.54 3.20
C LEU A 116 -0.39 0.49 4.26
N LYS A 117 0.18 0.92 5.38
CA LYS A 117 0.48 0.05 6.54
C LYS A 117 -0.78 -0.61 7.08
N GLN A 118 -1.85 0.16 7.29
CA GLN A 118 -3.10 -0.35 7.85
C GLN A 118 -3.69 -1.46 6.98
N LEU A 119 -3.76 -1.23 5.67
CA LEU A 119 -4.22 -2.25 4.73
C LEU A 119 -3.29 -3.46 4.76
N ALA A 120 -1.97 -3.27 4.63
CA ALA A 120 -1.01 -4.38 4.64
C ALA A 120 -1.12 -5.25 5.90
N MET A 121 -1.35 -4.63 7.07
CA MET A 121 -1.60 -5.35 8.32
C MET A 121 -2.87 -6.19 8.26
N LYS A 122 -3.98 -5.65 7.75
CA LYS A 122 -5.22 -6.41 7.57
C LYS A 122 -5.02 -7.60 6.63
N PHE A 123 -4.26 -7.42 5.55
CA PHE A 123 -3.92 -8.51 4.63
C PHE A 123 -3.14 -9.64 5.32
N LEU A 124 -2.21 -9.32 6.23
CA LEU A 124 -1.46 -10.32 6.99
C LEU A 124 -2.33 -11.13 7.97
N GLU A 125 -3.56 -10.68 8.25
CA GLU A 125 -4.53 -11.40 9.09
C GLU A 125 -5.32 -12.46 8.30
N HIS A 126 -5.43 -12.32 6.97
CA HIS A 126 -6.19 -13.23 6.12
C HIS A 126 -5.36 -14.45 5.70
N GLU A 127 -5.71 -15.62 6.24
CA GLU A 127 -4.95 -16.87 6.03
C GLU A 127 -4.97 -17.38 4.58
N GLU A 128 -6.11 -17.29 3.89
CA GLU A 128 -6.25 -17.76 2.50
C GLU A 128 -5.32 -17.02 1.54
N VAL A 129 -5.14 -15.72 1.74
CA VAL A 129 -4.26 -14.89 0.91
C VAL A 129 -2.79 -15.21 1.17
N ARG A 130 -2.43 -15.52 2.43
CA ARG A 130 -1.05 -15.88 2.82
C ARG A 130 -0.56 -17.20 2.22
N GLN A 131 -1.47 -18.05 1.71
CA GLN A 131 -1.10 -19.31 1.06
C GLN A 131 -0.50 -19.11 -0.33
N GLN A 132 -0.67 -17.94 -0.95
CA GLN A 132 -0.03 -17.63 -2.22
C GLN A 132 1.48 -17.45 -2.04
N GLU A 133 2.29 -18.19 -2.80
CA GLU A 133 3.74 -18.20 -2.64
C GLU A 133 4.39 -16.81 -2.79
N THR A 134 3.86 -15.97 -3.65
CA THR A 134 4.37 -14.62 -3.95
C THR A 134 3.75 -13.52 -3.08
N PHE A 135 2.82 -13.86 -2.18
CA PHE A 135 2.02 -12.89 -1.43
C PHE A 135 2.88 -11.84 -0.70
N GLY A 136 3.87 -12.28 0.07
CA GLY A 136 4.73 -11.36 0.83
C GLY A 136 5.51 -10.39 -0.05
N GLN A 137 5.88 -10.81 -1.28
CA GLN A 137 6.57 -9.94 -2.23
C GLN A 137 5.62 -8.85 -2.76
N VAL A 138 4.42 -9.26 -3.20
CA VAL A 138 3.37 -8.35 -3.70
C VAL A 138 2.91 -7.38 -2.61
N LEU A 139 2.82 -7.83 -1.36
CA LEU A 139 2.46 -7.01 -0.22
C LEU A 139 3.50 -5.91 0.05
N LEU A 140 4.78 -6.23 -0.05
CA LEU A 140 5.88 -5.32 0.33
C LEU A 140 6.43 -4.50 -0.84
N GLU A 141 6.14 -4.86 -2.10
CA GLU A 141 6.49 -4.10 -3.30
C GLU A 141 6.21 -2.59 -3.21
N PRO A 142 5.02 -2.12 -2.78
CA PRO A 142 4.75 -0.67 -2.68
C PRO A 142 5.64 0.04 -1.65
N PHE A 143 6.02 -0.63 -0.56
CA PHE A 143 6.94 -0.08 0.45
C PHE A 143 8.36 0.04 -0.11
N GLU A 144 8.82 -0.98 -0.84
CA GLU A 144 10.11 -0.95 -1.52
C GLU A 144 10.17 0.15 -2.59
N LYS A 145 9.13 0.25 -3.43
CA LYS A 145 9.01 1.31 -4.44
C LYS A 145 9.07 2.70 -3.80
N LEU A 146 8.34 2.89 -2.70
CA LEU A 146 8.32 4.15 -1.97
C LEU A 146 9.68 4.49 -1.35
N MET A 147 10.39 3.50 -0.82
CA MET A 147 11.75 3.68 -0.29
C MET A 147 12.75 4.10 -1.38
N LYS A 148 12.60 3.57 -2.59
CA LYS A 148 13.39 3.95 -3.79
C LYS A 148 13.04 5.33 -4.34
N SER A 149 11.85 5.85 -4.03
CA SER A 149 11.37 7.14 -4.56
C SER A 149 12.25 8.29 -4.09
N LYS A 150 12.70 9.10 -5.05
CA LYS A 150 13.40 10.36 -4.77
C LYS A 150 12.47 11.49 -4.32
N LEU A 151 11.18 11.34 -4.62
CA LEU A 151 10.14 12.32 -4.28
C LEU A 151 9.61 12.12 -2.85
N ALA A 152 9.77 10.92 -2.29
CA ALA A 152 9.34 10.63 -0.92
C ALA A 152 10.18 11.39 0.09
N SER A 153 9.52 12.05 1.05
CA SER A 153 10.20 12.79 2.11
C SER A 153 10.93 11.83 3.08
N PRO A 154 11.95 12.31 3.80
CA PRO A 154 12.63 11.52 4.84
C PRO A 154 11.69 10.97 5.90
N GLU A 155 10.66 11.71 6.29
CA GLU A 155 9.64 11.30 7.27
C GLU A 155 8.80 10.13 6.75
N VAL A 156 8.39 10.19 5.48
CA VAL A 156 7.66 9.08 4.82
C VAL A 156 8.54 7.84 4.74
N LYS A 157 9.82 7.99 4.35
CA LYS A 157 10.78 6.87 4.33
C LYS A 157 11.05 6.28 5.72
N GLY A 158 11.09 7.13 6.76
CA GLY A 158 11.14 6.66 8.15
C GLY A 158 9.93 5.80 8.50
N LEU A 159 8.72 6.24 8.14
CA LEU A 159 7.49 5.47 8.34
C LEU A 159 7.44 4.18 7.52
N VAL A 160 8.08 4.11 6.34
CA VAL A 160 8.23 2.84 5.61
C VAL A 160 8.97 1.82 6.48
N VAL A 161 10.12 2.19 7.04
CA VAL A 161 10.92 1.30 7.90
C VAL A 161 10.13 0.90 9.14
N SER A 162 9.51 1.85 9.85
CA SER A 162 8.69 1.56 11.03
C SER A 162 7.46 0.71 10.71
N SER A 163 6.91 0.81 9.50
CA SER A 163 5.79 -0.03 9.05
C SER A 163 6.24 -1.47 8.85
N VAL A 164 7.41 -1.66 8.21
CA VAL A 164 8.00 -2.99 7.99
C VAL A 164 8.39 -3.65 9.31
N ASP A 165 9.02 -2.91 10.22
CA ASP A 165 9.36 -3.39 11.56
C ASP A 165 8.11 -3.88 12.29
N PHE A 166 7.05 -3.07 12.29
CA PHE A 166 5.78 -3.44 12.90
C PHE A 166 5.16 -4.70 12.27
N MET A 167 5.18 -4.84 10.94
CA MET A 167 4.68 -6.03 10.24
C MET A 167 5.46 -7.29 10.64
N VAL A 168 6.80 -7.19 10.66
CA VAL A 168 7.70 -8.28 11.05
C VAL A 168 7.53 -8.65 12.52
N GLU A 169 7.40 -7.68 13.41
CA GLU A 169 7.21 -7.90 14.84
C GLU A 169 5.87 -8.62 15.12
N LYS A 170 4.78 -8.14 14.51
CA LYS A 170 3.44 -8.68 14.79
C LYS A 170 3.15 -9.99 14.07
N ARG A 171 3.71 -10.21 12.87
CA ARG A 171 3.35 -11.34 12.00
C ARG A 171 4.57 -11.93 11.27
N PRO A 172 5.65 -12.34 11.96
CA PRO A 172 6.88 -12.79 11.31
C PRO A 172 6.68 -14.04 10.42
N GLY A 173 5.80 -14.96 10.84
CA GLY A 173 5.45 -16.15 10.06
C GLY A 173 4.68 -15.87 8.77
N SER A 174 4.13 -14.66 8.62
CA SER A 174 3.30 -14.26 7.47
C SER A 174 4.08 -13.52 6.40
N ILE A 175 5.34 -13.15 6.66
CA ILE A 175 6.19 -12.42 5.71
C ILE A 175 6.55 -13.31 4.51
N GLY A 176 6.76 -14.61 4.72
CA GLY A 176 6.96 -15.59 3.63
C GLY A 176 8.05 -15.17 2.64
N ALA A 177 7.72 -15.18 1.34
CA ALA A 177 8.65 -14.75 0.28
C ALA A 177 9.00 -13.25 0.31
N GLY A 178 8.31 -12.45 1.12
CA GLY A 178 8.52 -11.01 1.27
C GLY A 178 9.80 -10.61 2.01
N TRP A 179 10.53 -11.55 2.62
CA TRP A 179 11.80 -11.23 3.30
C TRP A 179 12.83 -10.59 2.38
N ALA A 180 12.80 -10.90 1.08
CA ALA A 180 13.65 -10.24 0.09
C ALA A 180 13.39 -8.72 0.04
N GLN A 181 12.12 -8.31 -0.01
CA GLN A 181 11.70 -6.91 0.00
C GLN A 181 12.06 -6.24 1.34
N VAL A 182 11.90 -6.96 2.47
CA VAL A 182 12.30 -6.44 3.79
C VAL A 182 13.78 -6.07 3.79
N PHE A 183 14.66 -6.98 3.36
CA PHE A 183 16.10 -6.69 3.31
C PHE A 183 16.44 -5.58 2.32
N GLN A 184 15.76 -5.54 1.18
CA GLN A 184 15.95 -4.49 0.18
C GLN A 184 15.57 -3.11 0.74
N ILE A 185 14.47 -3.00 1.48
CA ILE A 185 14.03 -1.76 2.15
C ILE A 185 15.06 -1.33 3.20
N LEU A 186 15.55 -2.26 4.03
CA LEU A 186 16.57 -1.94 5.04
C LEU A 186 17.89 -1.48 4.42
N GLN A 187 18.33 -2.13 3.33
CA GLN A 187 19.53 -1.72 2.61
C GLN A 187 19.39 -0.31 2.04
N LEU A 188 18.24 0.01 1.43
CA LEU A 188 17.96 1.36 0.93
C LEU A 188 17.96 2.37 2.07
N ALA A 189 17.37 2.02 3.22
CA ALA A 189 17.31 2.91 4.38
C ALA A 189 18.66 3.16 5.05
N ALA A 190 19.55 2.16 5.04
CA ALA A 190 20.93 2.32 5.46
C ALA A 190 21.75 3.21 4.50
N SER A 191 21.33 3.30 3.23
CA SER A 191 22.00 4.09 2.20
C SER A 191 21.53 5.55 2.13
N GLU A 192 20.48 5.92 2.87
CA GLU A 192 19.97 7.29 2.90
C GLU A 192 20.97 8.21 3.65
N PRO A 193 21.30 9.41 3.13
CA PRO A 193 22.28 10.32 3.73
C PRO A 193 21.92 10.76 5.16
N LYS A 194 20.63 10.72 5.51
CA LYS A 194 20.08 11.06 6.82
C LYS A 194 19.53 9.83 7.55
N SER A 195 20.15 8.66 7.35
CA SER A 195 19.77 7.45 8.11
C SER A 195 19.91 7.74 9.60
N ASN A 196 18.78 7.74 10.31
CA ASN A 196 18.71 8.10 11.73
C ASN A 196 18.78 6.84 12.61
N LYS A 197 19.08 7.01 13.90
CA LYS A 197 19.15 5.92 14.89
C LYS A 197 17.94 4.98 14.85
N GLU A 198 16.74 5.53 14.63
CA GLU A 198 15.50 4.75 14.53
C GLU A 198 15.52 3.71 13.40
N VAL A 199 16.11 4.04 12.25
CA VAL A 199 16.25 3.11 11.11
C VAL A 199 17.19 1.96 11.47
N LEU A 200 18.30 2.26 12.16
CA LEU A 200 19.25 1.25 12.61
C LEU A 200 18.62 0.35 13.68
N ASP A 201 17.93 0.93 14.67
CA ASP A 201 17.25 0.18 15.73
C ASP A 201 16.19 -0.78 15.16
N ALA A 202 15.37 -0.30 14.21
CA ALA A 202 14.42 -1.12 13.48
C ALA A 202 15.09 -2.22 12.67
N ALA A 203 16.18 -1.91 11.95
CA ALA A 203 16.94 -2.91 11.21
C ALA A 203 17.47 -4.02 12.13
N PHE A 204 18.04 -3.67 13.28
CA PHE A 204 18.51 -4.65 14.27
C PHE A 204 17.36 -5.48 14.85
N ALA A 205 16.20 -4.87 15.12
CA ALA A 205 15.02 -5.58 15.60
C ALA A 205 14.52 -6.61 14.57
N ILE A 206 14.35 -6.19 13.32
CA ILE A 206 13.96 -7.07 12.21
C ILE A 206 14.95 -8.22 12.03
N MET A 207 16.27 -7.94 12.08
CA MET A 207 17.30 -8.97 11.92
C MET A 207 17.25 -10.03 13.04
N LYS A 208 16.97 -9.63 14.28
CA LYS A 208 16.77 -10.59 15.40
C LYS A 208 15.60 -11.51 15.12
N VAL A 209 14.48 -10.98 14.65
CA VAL A 209 13.30 -11.76 14.30
C VAL A 209 13.58 -12.67 13.10
N ALA A 210 14.30 -12.20 12.08
CA ALA A 210 14.69 -12.97 10.92
C ALA A 210 15.54 -14.20 11.32
N VAL A 211 16.56 -14.01 12.16
CA VAL A 211 17.42 -15.10 12.65
C VAL A 211 16.64 -16.10 13.52
N ALA A 212 15.70 -15.61 14.34
CA ALA A 212 14.86 -16.46 15.18
C ALA A 212 13.77 -17.21 14.37
N SER A 213 13.39 -16.71 13.20
CA SER A 213 12.33 -17.27 12.38
C SER A 213 12.80 -18.54 11.67
N ARG A 214 12.17 -19.69 11.98
CA ARG A 214 12.41 -20.99 11.32
C ARG A 214 12.18 -20.97 9.79
N THR A 215 11.52 -19.94 9.26
CA THR A 215 11.24 -19.71 7.84
C THR A 215 12.53 -19.53 7.02
N LEU A 216 13.52 -18.79 7.55
CA LEU A 216 14.83 -18.65 6.90
C LEU A 216 15.71 -19.90 7.05
N GLN A 217 15.51 -20.68 8.12
CA GLN A 217 16.18 -21.98 8.31
C GLN A 217 15.70 -23.05 7.31
N ARG A 218 14.44 -22.96 6.85
CA ARG A 218 13.89 -23.85 5.80
C ARG A 218 14.30 -23.42 4.38
N ALA A 219 14.28 -22.13 4.09
CA ALA A 219 14.73 -21.60 2.79
C ALA A 219 16.22 -21.86 2.57
N SER A 220 17.03 -21.70 3.62
CA SER A 220 18.45 -22.05 3.57
C SER A 220 18.64 -23.57 3.39
N THR A 221 17.92 -24.44 4.11
CA THR A 221 18.07 -25.89 3.92
C THR A 221 17.70 -26.36 2.51
N LEU A 222 16.66 -25.85 1.86
CA LEU A 222 16.33 -26.25 0.47
C LEU A 222 17.33 -25.70 -0.56
N TYR A 223 17.77 -24.45 -0.41
CA TYR A 223 18.75 -23.84 -1.32
C TYR A 223 20.14 -24.48 -1.14
N TRP A 224 20.58 -24.70 0.11
CA TRP A 224 21.83 -25.41 0.42
C TRP A 224 21.78 -26.89 0.04
N LEU A 225 20.65 -27.59 0.20
CA LEU A 225 20.52 -28.97 -0.28
C LEU A 225 20.60 -29.05 -1.81
N SER A 226 20.02 -28.10 -2.55
CA SER A 226 20.18 -28.04 -4.01
C SER A 226 21.62 -27.71 -4.44
N ALA A 227 22.29 -26.81 -3.71
CA ALA A 227 23.67 -26.43 -3.95
C ALA A 227 24.69 -27.52 -3.55
N ILE A 228 24.39 -28.33 -2.53
CA ILE A 228 25.21 -29.48 -2.09
C ILE A 228 24.94 -30.71 -2.97
N ALA A 229 23.70 -30.90 -3.47
CA ALA A 229 23.33 -32.05 -4.30
C ALA A 229 23.68 -31.91 -5.79
N GLY A 230 24.15 -30.73 -6.25
CA GLY A 230 24.65 -30.53 -7.61
C GLY A 230 23.63 -30.81 -8.74
N LEU A 231 22.33 -30.76 -8.44
CA LEU A 231 21.27 -31.07 -9.42
C LEU A 231 20.90 -29.82 -10.24
N PRO A 232 20.91 -29.88 -11.59
CA PRO A 232 20.52 -28.76 -12.44
C PRO A 232 19.00 -28.50 -12.38
N PRO A 233 18.56 -27.27 -12.71
CA PRO A 233 17.18 -26.84 -12.53
C PRO A 233 16.31 -27.35 -13.68
N SER A 234 15.89 -28.62 -13.63
CA SER A 234 14.80 -29.11 -14.48
C SER A 234 14.18 -30.38 -13.92
N ALA A 235 13.22 -30.23 -12.99
CA ALA A 235 12.14 -31.20 -12.79
C ALA A 235 11.17 -30.70 -11.69
N SER A 236 10.32 -29.74 -12.04
CA SER A 236 9.09 -29.45 -11.28
C SER A 236 7.93 -29.26 -12.24
N LYS A 237 7.62 -30.35 -12.97
CA LYS A 237 6.27 -30.62 -13.46
C LYS A 237 5.98 -32.08 -13.16
N LEU A 238 5.28 -32.30 -12.05
CA LEU A 238 4.16 -33.24 -11.86
C LEU A 238 3.60 -32.98 -10.46
#